data_AF-A0A840RQ90-F1
#
_entry.id   AF-A0A840RQ90-F1
#
_cell.length_a   1.000
_cell.length_b   1.000
_cell.length_c   1.000
_cell.angle_alpha   90.00
_cell.angle_beta   90.00
_cell.angle_gamma   90.00
#
_symmetry.space_group_name_H-M   'P 1'
#
loop_
_entity.id
_entity.type
_entity.pdbx_description
1 polymer ?
#
loop_
_entity_poly.entity_id
_entity_poly.type
_entity_poly.pdbx_seq_one_letter_code
_entity_poly.pdbx_strand_id
1 'polypeptide(L)'
;MFTVKGKKMKRLLKTLFFSVATFGFTTGAPAATDTAKTTYKAAEDSATATYKASRAKCDALSGNPKNVCIEEAKATEKRSKAEAEAHYKNTPKAYMGARIEAADGDYAVAKEKCNAFNGNAKDTCAKEAKAAHTKAVVDAKSNKEMNEVQTKATMDKRDADYDVAITKCDSLAGSAKDSCVATTRAKYNK
;
A
#
# COMPACT_ATOMS: atom_id res chain seq x y z
N MET A 1 -20.33 -32.15 35.10
CA MET A 1 -21.80 -32.19 34.97
C MET A 1 -22.24 -30.88 34.32
N PHE A 2 -22.28 -30.82 32.99
CA PHE A 2 -22.93 -29.76 32.21
C PHE A 2 -23.47 -30.42 30.94
N THR A 3 -24.79 -30.55 30.91
CA THR A 3 -25.61 -31.04 29.80
C THR A 3 -25.56 -30.10 28.62
N VAL A 4 -25.17 -30.59 27.44
CA VAL A 4 -25.55 -29.96 26.16
C VAL A 4 -26.42 -30.93 25.37
N LYS A 5 -27.67 -30.50 25.23
CA LYS A 5 -28.78 -31.10 24.49
C LYS A 5 -28.40 -31.27 23.01
N GLY A 6 -28.64 -32.46 22.47
CA GLY A 6 -28.41 -32.76 21.05
C GLY A 6 -29.33 -31.99 20.11
N LYS A 7 -28.82 -31.71 18.90
CA LYS A 7 -29.63 -31.43 17.71
C LYS A 7 -29.14 -32.32 16.58
N LYS A 8 -30.02 -33.23 16.14
CA LYS A 8 -29.82 -34.22 15.09
C LYS A 8 -29.57 -33.52 13.75
N MET A 9 -28.43 -33.76 13.12
CA MET A 9 -28.16 -33.32 11.74
C MET A 9 -28.51 -34.47 10.79
N LYS A 10 -29.66 -34.35 10.13
CA LYS A 10 -30.16 -35.32 9.16
C LYS A 10 -29.41 -35.13 7.84
N ARG A 11 -28.44 -36.01 7.57
CA ARG A 11 -27.82 -36.16 6.24
C ARG A 11 -28.87 -36.71 5.28
N LEU A 12 -29.21 -35.96 4.24
CA LEU A 12 -29.96 -36.47 3.10
C LEU A 12 -29.16 -36.18 1.83
N LEU A 13 -28.47 -37.22 1.38
CA LEU A 13 -27.96 -37.43 0.04
C LEU A 13 -29.17 -37.63 -0.89
N LYS A 14 -29.25 -36.91 -2.02
CA LYS A 14 -29.98 -37.38 -3.21
C LYS A 14 -29.46 -36.69 -4.48
N THR A 15 -28.87 -37.52 -5.32
CA THR A 15 -28.40 -37.33 -6.69
C THR A 15 -29.57 -37.42 -7.68
N LEU A 16 -29.61 -36.61 -8.76
CA LEU A 16 -29.86 -37.00 -10.19
C LEU A 16 -30.34 -35.84 -11.11
N PHE A 17 -29.60 -35.66 -12.23
CA PHE A 17 -29.97 -35.47 -13.66
C PHE A 17 -30.47 -34.13 -14.29
N PHE A 18 -29.69 -33.73 -15.31
CA PHE A 18 -30.03 -33.24 -16.66
C PHE A 18 -30.84 -31.94 -16.86
N SER A 19 -30.16 -30.91 -17.38
CA SER A 19 -30.56 -30.23 -18.63
C SER A 19 -29.44 -29.31 -19.13
N VAL A 20 -28.87 -29.66 -20.28
CA VAL A 20 -28.09 -28.73 -21.11
C VAL A 20 -29.07 -27.69 -21.65
N ALA A 21 -28.95 -26.46 -21.18
CA ALA A 21 -29.47 -25.28 -21.85
C ALA A 21 -28.26 -24.46 -22.30
N THR A 22 -28.03 -24.45 -23.62
CA THR A 22 -27.08 -23.55 -24.28
C THR A 22 -27.50 -22.11 -24.02
N PHE A 23 -26.89 -21.48 -23.02
CA PHE A 23 -27.01 -20.04 -22.85
C PHE A 23 -26.03 -19.38 -23.82
N GLY A 24 -26.57 -18.70 -24.83
CA GLY A 24 -25.79 -17.87 -25.73
C GLY A 24 -24.99 -16.85 -24.92
N PHE A 25 -23.67 -16.98 -24.95
CA PHE A 25 -22.76 -16.02 -24.35
C PHE A 25 -22.70 -14.79 -25.25
N THR A 26 -23.63 -13.86 -25.06
CA THR A 26 -23.51 -12.51 -25.62
C THR A 26 -22.45 -11.77 -24.81
N THR A 27 -21.26 -11.63 -25.40
CA THR A 27 -20.19 -10.77 -24.88
C THR A 27 -20.56 -9.30 -25.05
N GLY A 28 -21.44 -8.79 -24.18
CA GLY A 28 -21.56 -7.37 -23.90
C GLY A 28 -21.06 -7.15 -22.48
N ALA A 29 -19.96 -6.42 -22.30
CA ALA A 29 -19.55 -5.99 -20.96
C ALA A 29 -20.69 -5.16 -20.36
N PRO A 30 -21.33 -5.58 -19.25
CA PRO A 30 -22.39 -4.76 -18.65
C PRO A 30 -21.84 -3.38 -18.27
N ALA A 31 -22.52 -2.34 -18.75
CA ALA A 31 -22.33 -0.99 -18.24
C ALA A 31 -22.56 -0.98 -16.71
N ALA A 32 -21.77 -0.20 -15.97
CA ALA A 32 -21.90 -0.10 -14.52
C ALA A 32 -23.34 0.31 -14.15
N THR A 33 -24.00 -0.50 -13.33
CA THR A 33 -25.37 -0.23 -12.89
C THR A 33 -25.41 0.94 -11.90
N ASP A 34 -26.52 1.66 -11.83
CA ASP A 34 -26.71 2.72 -10.82
C ASP A 34 -26.51 2.20 -9.38
N THR A 35 -26.84 0.91 -9.15
CA THR A 35 -26.56 0.20 -7.90
C THR A 35 -25.05 0.07 -7.62
N ALA A 36 -24.22 -0.19 -8.61
CA ALA A 36 -22.77 -0.28 -8.43
C ALA A 36 -22.16 1.08 -8.07
N LYS A 37 -22.62 2.16 -8.71
CA LYS A 37 -22.14 3.52 -8.44
C LYS A 37 -22.55 4.02 -7.04
N THR A 38 -23.78 3.72 -6.62
CA THR A 38 -24.25 4.05 -5.26
C THR A 38 -23.49 3.25 -4.19
N THR A 39 -23.25 1.96 -4.43
CA THR A 39 -22.44 1.11 -3.52
C THR A 39 -21.00 1.60 -3.42
N TYR A 40 -20.38 1.99 -4.54
CA TYR A 40 -19.04 2.58 -4.56
C TYR A 40 -18.95 3.85 -3.72
N LYS A 41 -19.86 4.81 -3.92
CA LYS A 41 -19.90 6.05 -3.12
C LYS A 41 -20.11 5.76 -1.63
N ALA A 42 -21.02 4.85 -1.29
CA ALA A 42 -21.25 4.47 0.09
C ALA A 42 -19.99 3.86 0.75
N ALA A 43 -19.20 3.10 -0.01
CA ALA A 43 -17.92 2.56 0.47
C ALA A 43 -16.88 3.67 0.69
N GLU A 44 -16.79 4.67 -0.20
CA GLU A 44 -15.89 5.82 -0.02
C GLU A 44 -16.28 6.69 1.18
N ASP A 45 -17.57 6.94 1.35
CA ASP A 45 -18.11 7.69 2.48
C ASP A 45 -17.84 6.95 3.80
N SER A 46 -18.04 5.63 3.82
CA SER A 46 -17.73 4.77 4.96
C SER A 46 -16.24 4.77 5.29
N ALA A 47 -15.36 4.70 4.29
CA ALA A 47 -13.91 4.80 4.48
C ALA A 47 -13.53 6.16 5.08
N THR A 48 -14.11 7.24 4.58
CA THR A 48 -13.87 8.61 5.08
C THR A 48 -14.39 8.79 6.51
N ALA A 49 -15.57 8.24 6.83
CA ALA A 49 -16.12 8.26 8.18
C ALA A 49 -15.25 7.47 9.17
N THR A 50 -14.79 6.30 8.75
CA THR A 50 -13.86 5.45 9.53
C THR A 50 -12.54 6.17 9.76
N TYR A 51 -11.97 6.84 8.75
CA TYR A 51 -10.79 7.67 8.89
C TYR A 51 -10.98 8.76 9.94
N LYS A 52 -12.06 9.55 9.85
CA LYS A 52 -12.36 10.62 10.82
C LYS A 52 -12.44 10.07 12.25
N ALA A 53 -13.15 8.96 12.44
CA ALA A 53 -13.28 8.32 13.75
C ALA A 53 -11.93 7.80 14.29
N SER A 54 -11.12 7.15 13.45
CA SER A 54 -9.79 6.65 13.82
C SER A 54 -8.81 7.78 14.10
N ARG A 55 -8.81 8.85 13.30
CA ARG A 55 -8.00 10.05 13.53
C ARG A 55 -8.29 10.72 14.86
N ALA A 56 -9.57 10.84 15.22
CA ALA A 56 -9.97 11.44 16.49
C ALA A 56 -9.41 10.65 17.69
N LYS A 57 -9.32 9.31 17.59
CA LYS A 57 -8.68 8.49 18.63
C LYS A 57 -7.19 8.79 18.80
N CYS A 58 -6.51 9.24 17.73
CA CYS A 58 -5.11 9.62 17.78
C CYS A 58 -4.87 10.93 18.57
N ASP A 59 -5.91 11.71 18.88
CA ASP A 59 -5.73 12.97 19.62
C ASP A 59 -5.33 12.77 21.09
N ALA A 60 -5.57 11.57 21.64
CA ALA A 60 -5.10 11.17 22.96
C ALA A 60 -3.59 10.86 23.02
N LEU A 61 -2.91 10.82 21.87
CA LEU A 61 -1.48 10.49 21.76
C LEU A 61 -0.66 11.76 21.55
N SER A 62 0.66 11.65 21.68
CA SER A 62 1.60 12.72 21.36
C SER A 62 2.85 12.17 20.66
N GLY A 63 3.65 13.05 20.05
CA GLY A 63 4.90 12.69 19.40
C GLY A 63 4.76 11.65 18.27
N ASN A 64 5.78 10.79 18.13
CA ASN A 64 5.82 9.75 17.11
C ASN A 64 4.62 8.78 17.16
N PRO A 65 4.17 8.28 18.34
CA PRO A 65 2.96 7.46 18.41
C PRO A 65 1.71 8.11 17.81
N LYS A 66 1.51 9.43 18.00
CA LYS A 66 0.42 10.16 17.35
C LYS A 66 0.57 10.16 15.83
N ASN A 67 1.77 10.42 15.32
CA ASN A 67 2.03 10.43 13.87
C ASN A 67 1.80 9.05 13.24
N VAL A 68 2.27 7.98 13.89
CA VAL A 68 2.02 6.60 13.44
C VAL A 68 0.52 6.30 13.40
N CYS A 69 -0.23 6.63 14.46
CA CYS A 69 -1.68 6.44 14.50
C CYS A 69 -2.40 7.18 13.36
N ILE A 70 -1.97 8.42 13.08
CA ILE A 70 -2.50 9.23 11.98
C ILE A 70 -2.24 8.56 10.63
N GLU A 71 -1.02 8.10 10.37
CA GLU A 71 -0.67 7.46 9.10
C GLU A 71 -1.35 6.09 8.96
N GLU A 72 -1.55 5.34 10.04
CA GLU A 72 -2.30 4.08 10.00
C GLU A 72 -3.78 4.32 9.63
N ALA A 73 -4.37 5.38 10.16
CA ALA A 73 -5.72 5.80 9.79
C ALA A 73 -5.80 6.20 8.30
N LYS A 74 -4.84 6.98 7.80
CA LYS A 74 -4.76 7.36 6.37
C LYS A 74 -4.54 6.16 5.46
N ALA A 75 -3.63 5.25 5.82
CA ALA A 75 -3.34 4.04 5.07
C ALA A 75 -4.59 3.15 4.96
N THR A 76 -5.34 3.03 6.05
CA THR A 76 -6.63 2.31 6.06
C THR A 76 -7.64 2.96 5.12
N GLU A 77 -7.80 4.29 5.18
CA GLU A 77 -8.69 5.03 4.28
C GLU A 77 -8.33 4.81 2.81
N LYS A 78 -7.04 4.97 2.48
CA LYS A 78 -6.50 4.81 1.13
C LYS A 78 -6.75 3.40 0.61
N ARG A 79 -6.47 2.38 1.42
CA ARG A 79 -6.74 0.98 1.10
C ARG A 79 -8.21 0.75 0.82
N SER A 80 -9.10 1.18 1.72
CA SER A 80 -10.54 0.97 1.55
C SER A 80 -11.12 1.68 0.32
N LYS A 81 -10.67 2.91 0.03
CA LYS A 81 -11.07 3.65 -1.18
C LYS A 81 -10.57 2.97 -2.46
N ALA A 82 -9.31 2.55 -2.47
CA ALA A 82 -8.73 1.89 -3.63
C ALA A 82 -9.37 0.50 -3.87
N GLU A 83 -9.69 -0.25 -2.82
CA GLU A 83 -10.45 -1.51 -2.92
C GLU A 83 -11.86 -1.27 -3.46
N ALA A 84 -12.57 -0.24 -2.96
CA ALA A 84 -13.88 0.13 -3.47
C ALA A 84 -13.84 0.51 -4.96
N GLU A 85 -12.83 1.29 -5.36
CA GLU A 85 -12.60 1.64 -6.77
C GLU A 85 -12.26 0.40 -7.61
N ALA A 86 -11.43 -0.51 -7.09
CA ALA A 86 -11.07 -1.74 -7.77
C ALA A 86 -12.28 -2.64 -8.02
N HIS A 87 -13.16 -2.79 -7.02
CA HIS A 87 -14.42 -3.51 -7.15
C HIS A 87 -15.39 -2.81 -8.12
N TYR A 88 -15.48 -1.48 -8.06
CA TYR A 88 -16.33 -0.71 -8.96
C TYR A 88 -15.89 -0.82 -10.43
N LYS A 89 -14.58 -0.69 -10.69
CA LYS A 89 -14.03 -0.79 -12.04
C LYS A 89 -13.92 -2.25 -12.53
N ASN A 90 -13.74 -3.19 -11.60
CA ASN A 90 -13.58 -4.61 -11.84
C ASN A 90 -12.59 -4.96 -12.96
N THR A 91 -11.44 -4.28 -13.00
CA THR A 91 -10.39 -4.54 -13.99
C THR A 91 -9.09 -4.98 -13.30
N PRO A 92 -8.26 -5.81 -13.96
CA PRO A 92 -6.95 -6.18 -13.42
C PRO A 92 -6.09 -4.97 -13.04
N LYS A 93 -6.15 -3.89 -13.83
CA LYS A 93 -5.41 -2.66 -13.56
C LYS A 93 -5.89 -1.95 -12.28
N ALA A 94 -7.20 -1.95 -12.01
CA ALA A 94 -7.73 -1.33 -10.80
C ALA A 94 -7.37 -2.14 -9.54
N TYR A 95 -7.43 -3.47 -9.59
CA TYR A 95 -6.95 -4.33 -8.49
C TYR A 95 -5.44 -4.20 -8.28
N MET A 96 -4.64 -4.12 -9.35
CA MET A 96 -3.21 -3.81 -9.26
C MET A 96 -2.99 -2.45 -8.57
N GLY A 97 -3.71 -1.41 -9.00
CA GLY A 97 -3.66 -0.09 -8.39
C GLY A 97 -3.96 -0.15 -6.89
N ALA A 98 -5.02 -0.83 -6.48
CA ALA A 98 -5.36 -0.99 -5.06
C ALA A 98 -4.24 -1.67 -4.24
N ARG A 99 -3.56 -2.67 -4.80
CA ARG A 99 -2.42 -3.32 -4.14
C ARG A 99 -1.20 -2.38 -4.02
N ILE A 100 -0.96 -1.53 -5.01
CA ILE A 100 0.09 -0.50 -4.96
C ILE A 100 -0.26 0.58 -3.93
N GLU A 101 -1.50 1.07 -3.91
CA GLU A 101 -1.98 2.06 -2.94
C GLU A 101 -1.88 1.54 -1.50
N ALA A 102 -2.20 0.26 -1.29
CA ALA A 102 -2.01 -0.41 0.01
C ALA A 102 -0.52 -0.46 0.39
N ALA A 103 0.37 -0.84 -0.53
CA ALA A 103 1.81 -0.86 -0.29
C ALA A 103 2.35 0.54 0.06
N ASP A 104 1.93 1.58 -0.66
CA ASP A 104 2.30 2.97 -0.38
C ASP A 104 1.84 3.41 1.03
N GLY A 105 0.62 3.02 1.43
CA GLY A 105 0.11 3.27 2.77
C GLY A 105 0.94 2.57 3.85
N ASP A 106 1.25 1.29 3.66
CA ASP A 106 2.08 0.53 4.60
C ASP A 106 3.51 1.10 4.70
N TYR A 107 4.06 1.58 3.58
CA TYR A 107 5.37 2.25 3.57
C TYR A 107 5.34 3.59 4.32
N ALA A 108 4.29 4.40 4.16
CA ALA A 108 4.15 5.64 4.90
C ALA A 108 4.10 5.39 6.42
N VAL A 109 3.32 4.39 6.84
CA VAL A 109 3.27 3.95 8.24
C VAL A 109 4.64 3.47 8.72
N ALA A 110 5.33 2.63 7.94
CA ALA A 110 6.65 2.13 8.29
C ALA A 110 7.67 3.26 8.43
N LYS A 111 7.65 4.24 7.53
CA LYS A 111 8.51 5.42 7.61
C LYS A 111 8.27 6.23 8.87
N GLU A 112 7.02 6.44 9.26
CA GLU A 112 6.72 7.09 10.54
C GLU A 112 7.17 6.24 11.73
N LYS A 113 7.00 4.92 11.70
CA LYS A 113 7.54 4.04 12.76
C LYS A 113 9.06 4.16 12.88
N CYS A 114 9.77 4.30 11.75
CA CYS A 114 11.21 4.51 11.75
C CYS A 114 11.65 5.83 12.40
N ASN A 115 10.78 6.85 12.47
CA ASN A 115 11.09 8.11 13.15
C ASN A 115 11.23 7.97 14.67
N ALA A 116 10.87 6.82 15.26
CA ALA A 116 11.18 6.51 16.65
C ALA A 116 12.67 6.22 16.91
N PHE A 117 13.44 5.92 15.86
CA PHE A 117 14.87 5.61 15.95
C PHE A 117 15.75 6.79 15.56
N ASN A 118 17.04 6.70 15.88
CA ASN A 118 18.06 7.69 15.52
C ASN A 118 19.31 7.01 14.94
N GLY A 119 20.12 7.78 14.21
CA GLY A 119 21.38 7.32 13.61
C GLY A 119 21.21 6.06 12.75
N ASN A 120 22.17 5.15 12.83
CA ASN A 120 22.19 3.92 12.02
C ASN A 120 20.92 3.08 12.14
N ALA A 121 20.27 3.06 13.32
CA ALA A 121 19.03 2.29 13.51
C ALA A 121 17.88 2.86 12.66
N LYS A 122 17.79 4.20 12.55
CA LYS A 122 16.82 4.87 11.69
C LYS A 122 17.07 4.56 10.22
N ASP A 123 18.33 4.63 9.80
CA ASP A 123 18.71 4.40 8.41
C ASP A 123 18.44 2.96 7.97
N THR A 124 18.75 1.98 8.84
CA THR A 124 18.44 0.57 8.58
C THR A 124 16.94 0.36 8.50
N CYS A 125 16.16 0.89 9.45
CA CYS A 125 14.69 0.81 9.42
C CYS A 125 14.12 1.40 8.12
N ALA A 126 14.58 2.58 7.71
CA ALA A 126 14.11 3.23 6.48
C ALA A 126 14.44 2.41 5.22
N LYS A 127 15.63 1.80 5.17
CA LYS A 127 16.03 0.90 4.07
C LYS A 127 15.18 -0.36 4.01
N GLU A 128 14.91 -0.97 5.16
CA GLU A 128 14.04 -2.17 5.26
C GLU A 128 12.60 -1.84 4.83
N ALA A 129 12.04 -0.73 5.32
CA ALA A 129 10.72 -0.26 4.92
C ALA A 129 10.63 -0.03 3.40
N LYS A 130 11.66 0.58 2.81
CA LYS A 130 11.74 0.83 1.37
C LYS A 130 11.89 -0.45 0.55
N ALA A 131 12.66 -1.41 1.05
CA ALA A 131 12.82 -2.73 0.42
C ALA A 131 11.50 -3.51 0.45
N ALA A 132 10.80 -3.51 1.58
CA ALA A 132 9.48 -4.13 1.72
C ALA A 132 8.44 -3.48 0.78
N HIS A 133 8.44 -2.14 0.70
CA HIS A 133 7.60 -1.38 -0.23
C HIS A 133 7.88 -1.78 -1.68
N THR A 134 9.15 -1.76 -2.09
CA THR A 134 9.56 -2.13 -3.45
C THR A 134 9.10 -3.54 -3.78
N LYS A 135 9.28 -4.49 -2.87
CA LYS A 135 8.81 -5.87 -3.04
C LYS A 135 7.30 -5.94 -3.21
N ALA A 136 6.53 -5.27 -2.35
CA ALA A 136 5.07 -5.27 -2.44
C ALA A 136 4.55 -4.66 -3.75
N VAL A 137 5.19 -3.59 -4.24
CA VAL A 137 4.87 -2.98 -5.55
C VAL A 137 5.22 -3.93 -6.69
N VAL A 138 6.36 -4.62 -6.63
CA VAL A 138 6.74 -5.65 -7.60
C VAL A 138 5.71 -6.79 -7.62
N ASP A 139 5.34 -7.33 -6.46
CA ASP A 139 4.37 -8.44 -6.34
C ASP A 139 2.94 -8.02 -6.79
N ALA A 140 2.65 -6.71 -6.77
CA ALA A 140 1.40 -6.16 -7.27
C ALA A 140 1.38 -6.03 -8.80
N LYS A 141 2.52 -5.68 -9.43
CA LYS A 141 2.59 -5.35 -10.85
C LYS A 141 2.70 -6.57 -11.75
N SER A 142 2.16 -6.45 -12.97
CA SER A 142 2.36 -7.43 -14.04
C SER A 142 3.71 -7.23 -14.73
N ASN A 143 4.23 -8.25 -15.42
CA ASN A 143 5.51 -8.20 -16.16
C ASN A 143 5.67 -6.99 -17.09
N LYS A 144 4.57 -6.48 -17.67
CA LYS A 144 4.59 -5.29 -18.55
C LYS A 144 4.87 -3.98 -17.78
N GLU A 145 4.41 -3.89 -16.55
CA GLU A 145 4.46 -2.69 -15.70
C GLU A 145 5.69 -2.68 -14.77
N MET A 146 6.47 -3.78 -14.77
CA MET A 146 7.67 -3.97 -13.96
C MET A 146 8.84 -3.05 -14.35
N ASN A 147 8.92 -2.63 -15.61
CA ASN A 147 9.98 -1.73 -16.10
C ASN A 147 10.00 -0.40 -15.33
N GLU A 148 8.84 0.16 -14.99
CA GLU A 148 8.75 1.40 -14.21
C GLU A 148 9.27 1.22 -12.78
N VAL A 149 9.05 0.04 -12.18
CA VAL A 149 9.51 -0.25 -10.81
C VAL A 149 11.01 -0.44 -10.79
N GLN A 150 11.59 -1.10 -11.79
CA GLN A 150 13.05 -1.18 -11.93
C GLN A 150 13.67 0.22 -12.08
N THR A 151 13.07 1.10 -12.87
CA THR A 151 13.52 2.49 -12.98
C THR A 151 13.43 3.21 -11.63
N LYS A 152 12.29 3.10 -10.92
CA LYS A 152 12.13 3.71 -9.58
C LYS A 152 13.14 3.16 -8.57
N ALA A 153 13.28 1.85 -8.47
CA ALA A 153 14.25 1.20 -7.58
C ALA A 153 15.70 1.61 -7.90
N THR A 154 16.02 1.80 -9.18
CA THR A 154 17.33 2.29 -9.62
C THR A 154 17.55 3.76 -9.22
N MET A 155 16.56 4.63 -9.42
CA MET A 155 16.60 6.02 -8.95
C MET A 155 16.74 6.09 -7.43
N ASP A 156 15.98 5.24 -6.73
CA ASP A 156 15.96 5.14 -5.29
C ASP A 156 17.28 4.67 -4.68
N LYS A 157 17.96 3.73 -5.36
CA LYS A 157 19.33 3.33 -5.03
C LYS A 157 20.31 4.47 -5.28
N ARG A 158 20.19 5.13 -6.43
CA ARG A 158 21.03 6.28 -6.80
C ARG A 158 20.91 7.42 -5.79
N ASP A 159 19.72 7.69 -5.27
CA ASP A 159 19.48 8.72 -4.26
C ASP A 159 20.09 8.34 -2.90
N ALA A 160 19.96 7.08 -2.47
CA ALA A 160 20.62 6.60 -1.26
C ALA A 160 22.16 6.63 -1.39
N ASP A 161 22.68 6.27 -2.55
CA ASP A 161 24.12 6.33 -2.84
C ASP A 161 24.62 7.79 -2.85
N TYR A 162 23.81 8.74 -3.32
CA TYR A 162 24.07 10.18 -3.24
C TYR A 162 24.12 10.67 -1.79
N ASP A 163 23.13 10.32 -0.97
CA ASP A 163 23.08 10.74 0.44
C ASP A 163 24.31 10.21 1.22
N VAL A 164 24.72 8.97 0.97
CA VAL A 164 25.95 8.41 1.55
C VAL A 164 27.18 9.17 1.06
N ALA A 165 27.25 9.53 -0.22
CA ALA A 165 28.37 10.30 -0.77
C ALA A 165 28.44 11.71 -0.18
N ILE A 166 27.31 12.40 0.00
CA ILE A 166 27.24 13.70 0.67
C ILE A 166 27.64 13.61 2.13
N THR A 167 27.16 12.58 2.85
CA THR A 167 27.54 12.35 4.26
C THR A 167 29.06 12.15 4.40
N LYS A 168 29.71 11.50 3.42
CA LYS A 168 31.17 11.40 3.38
C LYS A 168 31.84 12.76 3.18
N CYS A 169 31.30 13.62 2.31
CA CYS A 169 31.79 15.00 2.15
C CYS A 169 31.66 15.83 3.43
N ASP A 170 30.68 15.56 4.30
CA ASP A 170 30.51 16.29 5.56
C ASP A 170 31.66 16.10 6.57
N SER A 171 32.49 15.06 6.40
CA SER A 171 33.72 14.86 7.17
C SER A 171 34.85 15.83 6.79
N LEU A 172 34.70 16.59 5.71
CA LEU A 172 35.67 17.58 5.24
C LEU A 172 35.30 18.99 5.73
N ALA A 173 36.25 19.93 5.64
CA ALA A 173 36.03 21.34 5.99
C ALA A 173 36.56 22.30 4.91
N GLY A 174 35.99 23.50 4.88
CA GLY A 174 36.37 24.56 3.94
C GLY A 174 36.19 24.17 2.48
N SER A 175 37.08 24.67 1.61
CA SER A 175 37.00 24.47 0.16
C SER A 175 37.02 23.00 -0.28
N ALA A 176 37.61 22.11 0.53
CA ALA A 176 37.61 20.67 0.27
C ALA A 176 36.19 20.07 0.39
N LYS A 177 35.39 20.54 1.36
CA LYS A 177 33.98 20.13 1.49
C LYS A 177 33.16 20.63 0.31
N ASP A 178 33.31 21.91 -0.04
CA ASP A 178 32.55 22.53 -1.13
C ASP A 178 32.83 21.85 -2.47
N SER A 179 34.10 21.55 -2.76
CA SER A 179 34.50 20.81 -3.96
C SER A 179 33.94 19.38 -3.97
N CYS A 180 34.01 18.66 -2.85
CA CYS A 180 33.45 17.31 -2.72
C CYS A 180 31.93 17.29 -3.01
N VAL A 181 31.19 18.24 -2.43
CA VAL A 181 29.74 18.36 -2.64
C VAL A 181 29.42 18.67 -4.10
N ALA A 182 30.12 19.62 -4.72
CA ALA A 182 29.92 20.00 -6.12
C ALA A 182 30.16 18.83 -7.08
N THR A 183 31.26 18.09 -6.91
CA THR A 183 31.57 16.90 -7.72
C THR A 183 30.54 15.79 -7.50
N THR A 184 30.08 15.60 -6.27
CA THR A 184 29.06 14.58 -5.95
C THR A 184 27.73 14.92 -6.62
N ARG A 185 27.27 16.18 -6.56
CA ARG A 185 26.06 16.63 -7.28
C ARG A 185 26.15 16.39 -8.78
N ALA A 186 27.28 16.74 -9.39
CA ALA A 186 27.53 16.49 -10.81
C ALA A 186 27.49 14.98 -11.15
N LYS A 187 28.08 14.11 -10.31
CA LYS A 187 28.10 12.66 -10.53
C LYS A 187 26.70 12.02 -10.48
N TYR A 188 25.82 12.53 -9.62
CA TYR A 188 24.49 11.95 -9.40
C TYR A 188 23.37 12.68 -10.15
N ASN A 189 23.70 13.74 -10.90
CA ASN A 189 22.75 14.64 -11.58
C ASN A 189 21.70 15.22 -10.61
N LYS A 190 22.17 15.80 -9.50
CA LYS A 190 21.37 16.39 -8.42
C LYS A 190 21.70 17.86 -8.18
#